data_AF-A0A317NDU5-F1
#
_entry.id   AF-A0A317NDU5-F1
#
_cell.length_a   1.000
_cell.length_b   1.000
_cell.length_c   1.000
_cell.angle_alpha   90.00
_cell.angle_beta   90.00
_cell.angle_gamma   90.00
#
_symmetry.space_group_name_H-M   'P 1'
#
loop_
_entity.id
_entity.type
_entity.pdbx_description
1 polymer ?
#
loop_
_entity_poly.entity_id
_entity_poly.type
_entity_poly.pdbx_seq_one_letter_code
_entity_poly.pdbx_strand_id
1 'polypeptide(L)'
;MVVPALAHADPPPIFSQEEQCETTRALVDSVRASEPGATPERVAEVFVERMDSMGAYNRVPQAKESDRQITISNIERCGLA
;
A
#
# COMPACT_ATOMS: atom_id res chain seq x y z
N MET A 1 26.73 31.32 -5.53
CA MET A 1 25.68 31.01 -6.52
C MET A 1 24.62 30.18 -5.80
N VAL A 2 23.38 30.66 -5.75
CA VAL A 2 22.24 29.93 -5.17
C VAL A 2 21.61 29.13 -6.30
N VAL A 3 21.74 27.80 -6.26
CA VAL A 3 21.03 26.91 -7.19
C VAL A 3 19.58 26.82 -6.74
N PRO A 4 18.60 27.14 -7.59
CA PRO A 4 17.19 26.98 -7.22
C PRO A 4 16.94 25.48 -7.08
N ALA A 5 16.41 25.06 -5.93
CA ALA A 5 15.88 23.72 -5.75
C ALA A 5 14.69 23.59 -6.70
N LEU A 6 14.88 22.90 -7.82
CA LEU A 6 13.77 22.46 -8.64
C LEU A 6 13.02 21.42 -7.82
N ALA A 7 11.93 21.84 -7.18
CA ALA A 7 10.96 20.91 -6.64
C ALA A 7 10.37 20.14 -7.83
N HIS A 8 10.90 18.95 -8.09
CA HIS A 8 10.28 18.02 -9.01
C HIS A 8 8.90 17.71 -8.42
N ALA A 9 7.84 18.27 -9.03
CA ALA A 9 6.49 17.86 -8.71
C ALA A 9 6.40 16.37 -9.00
N ASP A 10 5.97 15.59 -8.01
CA ASP A 10 5.78 14.15 -8.21
C ASP A 10 4.89 13.92 -9.42
N PRO A 11 5.22 12.93 -10.27
CA PRO A 11 4.37 12.60 -11.40
C PRO A 11 2.96 12.28 -10.90
N PRO A 12 1.91 12.67 -11.64
CA PRO A 12 0.56 12.35 -11.25
C PRO A 12 0.44 10.83 -11.05
N PRO A 13 -0.26 10.37 -10.00
CA PRO A 13 -0.45 8.94 -9.78
C PRO A 13 -1.16 8.32 -10.99
N ILE A 14 -0.75 7.09 -11.34
CA ILE A 14 -1.31 6.36 -12.48
C ILE A 14 -2.80 6.05 -12.25
N PHE A 15 -3.16 5.79 -11.00
CA PHE A 15 -4.54 5.57 -10.58
C PHE A 15 -5.07 6.81 -9.87
N SER A 16 -6.34 7.13 -10.12
CA SER A 16 -7.07 8.12 -9.34
C SER A 16 -7.15 7.73 -7.86
N GLN A 17 -7.46 8.70 -7.00
CA GLN A 17 -7.65 8.43 -5.58
C GLN A 17 -8.80 7.44 -5.33
N GLU A 18 -9.87 7.54 -6.12
CA GLU A 18 -11.03 6.64 -6.02
C GLU A 18 -10.62 5.20 -6.31
N GLU A 19 -9.93 4.95 -7.42
CA GLU A 19 -9.44 3.61 -7.80
C GLU A 19 -8.51 2.99 -6.75
N GLN A 20 -7.63 3.82 -6.15
CA GLN A 20 -6.75 3.37 -5.07
C GLN A 20 -7.57 2.95 -3.83
N CYS A 21 -8.61 3.70 -3.48
CA CYS A 21 -9.46 3.37 -2.34
C CYS A 21 -10.36 2.17 -2.60
N GLU A 22 -10.88 1.99 -3.81
CA GLU A 22 -11.64 0.79 -4.18
C GLU A 22 -10.78 -0.47 -4.11
N THR A 23 -9.56 -0.41 -4.65
CA THR A 23 -8.60 -1.52 -4.59
C THR A 23 -8.23 -1.85 -3.14
N THR A 24 -7.97 -0.83 -2.33
CA THR A 24 -7.62 -1.00 -0.91
C THR A 24 -8.80 -1.58 -0.12
N ARG A 25 -10.03 -1.14 -0.40
CA ARG A 25 -11.24 -1.70 0.20
C ARG A 25 -11.40 -3.19 -0.13
N ALA A 26 -11.21 -3.57 -1.39
CA ALA A 26 -11.29 -4.98 -1.79
C ALA A 26 -10.27 -5.86 -1.04
N LEU A 27 -9.05 -5.36 -0.82
CA LEU A 27 -8.05 -6.03 0.00
C LEU A 27 -8.51 -6.17 1.46
N VAL A 28 -8.93 -5.07 2.10
CA VAL A 28 -9.40 -5.05 3.49
C VAL A 28 -10.58 -6.02 3.68
N ASP A 29 -11.58 -5.96 2.81
CA ASP A 29 -12.75 -6.82 2.86
C ASP A 29 -12.38 -8.29 2.70
N SER A 30 -11.48 -8.61 1.77
CA SER A 30 -11.00 -9.98 1.56
C SER A 30 -10.30 -10.54 2.79
N VAL A 31 -9.47 -9.74 3.47
CA VAL A 31 -8.78 -10.17 4.69
C VAL A 31 -9.78 -10.31 5.84
N ARG A 32 -10.64 -9.31 6.05
CA ARG A 32 -11.62 -9.29 7.15
C ARG A 32 -12.74 -10.34 6.99
N ALA A 33 -12.97 -10.84 5.78
CA ALA A 33 -13.85 -11.99 5.55
C ALA A 33 -13.31 -13.28 6.20
N SER A 34 -12.00 -13.44 6.30
CA SER A 34 -11.35 -14.61 6.93
C SER A 34 -10.91 -14.33 8.37
N GLU A 35 -10.53 -13.09 8.66
CA GLU A 35 -10.08 -12.63 9.98
C GLU A 35 -10.90 -11.41 10.42
N PRO A 36 -12.12 -11.62 10.97
CA PRO A 36 -12.97 -10.52 11.42
C PRO A 36 -12.26 -9.72 12.50
N GLY A 37 -12.05 -8.42 12.26
CA GLY A 37 -11.34 -7.53 13.17
C GLY A 37 -9.84 -7.35 12.87
N ALA A 38 -9.34 -7.87 11.74
CA ALA A 38 -7.97 -7.58 11.30
C ALA A 38 -7.69 -6.07 11.28
N THR A 39 -6.61 -5.67 11.95
CA THR A 39 -6.12 -4.28 12.00
C THR A 39 -5.47 -3.90 10.66
N PRO A 40 -5.25 -2.60 10.38
CA PRO A 40 -4.54 -2.16 9.18
C PRO A 40 -3.18 -2.84 9.00
N GLU A 41 -2.42 -3.00 10.09
CA GLU A 41 -1.12 -3.67 10.08
C GLU A 41 -1.25 -5.13 9.66
N ARG A 42 -2.27 -5.83 10.17
CA ARG A 42 -2.51 -7.23 9.81
C ARG A 42 -2.92 -7.37 8.34
N VAL A 43 -3.76 -6.48 7.83
CA VAL A 43 -4.13 -6.46 6.41
C VAL A 43 -2.89 -6.24 5.53
N ALA A 44 -2.04 -5.28 5.90
CA ALA A 44 -0.81 -4.99 5.16
C ALA A 44 0.20 -6.16 5.23
N GLU A 45 0.31 -6.85 6.36
CA GLU A 45 1.12 -8.06 6.50
C GLU A 45 0.63 -9.19 5.58
N VAL A 46 -0.67 -9.48 5.58
CA VAL A 46 -1.25 -10.49 4.70
C VAL A 46 -1.02 -10.15 3.23
N PHE A 47 -1.13 -8.87 2.86
CA PHE A 47 -0.82 -8.41 1.51
C PHE A 47 0.64 -8.70 1.12
N VAL A 48 1.61 -8.29 1.95
CA VAL A 48 3.02 -8.50 1.60
C VAL A 48 3.42 -9.97 1.67
N GLU A 49 2.85 -10.78 2.57
CA GLU A 49 3.05 -12.24 2.58
C GLU A 49 2.55 -12.87 1.28
N ARG A 50 1.38 -12.44 0.78
CA ARG A 50 0.82 -12.90 -0.48
C ARG A 50 1.72 -12.52 -1.66
N MET A 51 2.18 -11.27 -1.73
CA MET A 51 3.08 -10.81 -2.79
C MET A 51 4.43 -11.53 -2.75
N ASP A 52 4.98 -11.77 -1.56
CA ASP A 52 6.22 -12.52 -1.35
C ASP A 52 6.09 -13.97 -1.82
N SER A 53 4.96 -14.62 -1.53
CA SER A 53 4.68 -15.99 -2.00
C SER A 53 4.64 -16.12 -3.54
N MET A 54 4.36 -15.02 -4.24
CA MET A 54 4.38 -14.93 -5.71
C MET A 54 5.75 -14.53 -6.25
N GLY A 55 6.74 -14.30 -5.38
CA GLY A 55 8.10 -13.92 -5.74
C GLY A 55 8.28 -12.44 -6.08
N ALA A 56 7.32 -11.57 -5.73
CA ALA A 56 7.37 -10.13 -6.03
C ALA A 56 8.62 -9.45 -5.47
N TYR A 57 9.15 -9.94 -4.34
CA TYR A 57 10.27 -9.34 -3.63
C TYR A 57 11.60 -10.07 -3.85
N ASN A 58 11.65 -11.14 -4.65
CA ASN A 58 12.85 -11.99 -4.81
C ASN A 58 14.12 -11.23 -5.20
N ARG A 59 13.99 -10.12 -5.93
CA ARG A 59 15.12 -9.26 -6.34
C ARG A 59 15.18 -7.93 -5.59
N VAL A 60 14.16 -7.61 -4.80
CA VAL A 60 13.99 -6.32 -4.10
C VAL A 60 13.39 -6.55 -2.71
N PRO A 61 14.03 -7.32 -1.82
CA PRO A 61 13.49 -7.65 -0.50
C PRO A 61 13.17 -6.42 0.35
N GLN A 62 13.89 -5.31 0.16
CA GLN A 62 13.65 -4.04 0.84
C GLN A 62 12.31 -3.38 0.46
N ALA A 63 11.70 -3.75 -0.67
CA ALA A 63 10.40 -3.21 -1.08
C ALA A 63 9.26 -3.72 -0.19
N LYS A 64 9.45 -4.85 0.51
CA LYS A 64 8.42 -5.45 1.36
C LYS A 64 7.93 -4.49 2.45
N GLU A 65 8.85 -3.84 3.16
CA GLU A 65 8.47 -2.89 4.21
C GLU A 65 7.84 -1.62 3.62
N SER A 66 8.35 -1.14 2.47
CA SER A 66 7.76 0.00 1.77
C SER A 66 6.30 -0.28 1.38
N ASP A 67 6.03 -1.43 0.77
CA ASP A 67 4.68 -1.83 0.36
C ASP A 67 3.74 -2.03 1.56
N ARG A 68 4.26 -2.55 2.67
CA ARG A 68 3.51 -2.66 3.93
C ARG A 68 3.06 -1.26 4.40
N GLN A 69 3.98 -0.30 4.47
CA GLN A 69 3.67 1.07 4.90
C GLN A 69 2.74 1.80 3.92
N ILE A 70 2.91 1.59 2.61
CA ILE A 70 2.02 2.15 1.59
C ILE A 70 0.59 1.59 1.76
N THR A 71 0.47 0.30 2.02
CA THR A 71 -0.82 -0.35 2.23
C THR A 71 -1.52 0.20 3.48
N ILE A 72 -0.80 0.31 4.60
CA ILE A 72 -1.32 0.93 5.83
C ILE A 72 -1.77 2.38 5.54
N SER A 73 -0.93 3.17 4.88
CA SER A 73 -1.23 4.57 4.54
C SER A 73 -2.48 4.69 3.67
N ASN A 74 -2.69 3.77 2.71
CA ASN A 74 -3.89 3.76 1.89
C ASN A 74 -5.13 3.37 2.69
N ILE A 75 -5.03 2.41 3.61
CA ILE A 75 -6.14 2.03 4.50
C ILE A 75 -6.57 3.22 5.35
N GLU A 76 -5.62 3.93 5.95
CA GLU A 76 -5.89 5.13 6.76
C GLU A 76 -6.49 6.26 5.92
N ARG A 77 -5.85 6.59 4.79
CA ARG A 77 -6.28 7.68 3.90
C ARG A 77 -7.69 7.45 3.34
N CYS A 78 -8.06 6.20 3.10
CA CYS A 78 -9.37 5.83 2.57
C CYS A 78 -10.43 5.59 3.67
N GLY A 79 -10.10 5.79 4.95
CA GLY A 79 -11.03 5.65 6.07
C GLY A 79 -11.48 4.21 6.32
N LEU A 80 -10.59 3.23 6.08
CA LEU A 80 -10.87 1.80 6.15
C LEU A 80 -10.29 1.12 7.41
N ALA A 81 -9.63 1.89 8.28
CA ALA A 81 -8.97 1.38 9.48
C ALA A 81 -9.95 0.77 10.48
#